data_AF-A0AAD3CW06-F1
#
_entry.id   AF-A0AAD3CW06-F1
#
_cell.length_a   1.000
_cell.length_b   1.000
_cell.length_c   1.000
_cell.angle_alpha   90.00
_cell.angle_beta   90.00
_cell.angle_gamma   90.00
#
_symmetry.space_group_name_H-M   'P 1'
#
loop_
_entity.id
_entity.type
_entity.pdbx_description
1 polymer ?
#
loop_
_entity_poly.entity_id
_entity_poly.type
_entity_poly.pdbx_seq_one_letter_code
_entity_poly.pdbx_strand_id
1 'polypeptide(L)'
;MDDDWDSILLNPFEEAIQKGKREGRNDGLKAGYNDGYHLGKVKALEIGVELGYMRAISVSILDDLLSISANENSQCTPVENKNNREMSQNSFEKIQKRIQRIQDFLKQIEFFPSPDDLFCSSNQDHKVESSSNDDEDKSQDMNQNEVEPVSSSIDIAQKMQRLRAKFKTILVQSKLPNFTLKKVMNENISKPSSAMSEMSLSEKATEGNKVTMRNENNSVHDNEW
;
A
#
# COMPACT_ATOMS: atom_id res chain seq x y z
N MET A 1 64.03 -23.46 3.13
CA MET A 1 62.92 -24.45 3.14
C MET A 1 62.11 -24.14 4.39
N ASP A 2 61.64 -22.90 4.52
CA ASP A 2 61.10 -22.36 5.78
C ASP A 2 59.81 -21.55 5.58
N ASP A 3 59.21 -21.58 4.38
CA ASP A 3 57.99 -20.81 4.07
C ASP A 3 56.68 -21.59 4.29
N ASP A 4 56.74 -22.88 4.67
CA ASP A 4 55.55 -23.74 4.81
C ASP A 4 54.76 -23.49 6.11
N TRP A 5 55.44 -23.07 7.18
CA TRP A 5 54.77 -22.85 8.47
C TRP A 5 53.94 -21.56 8.50
N ASP A 6 54.40 -20.51 7.81
CA ASP A 6 53.64 -19.26 7.67
C ASP A 6 52.41 -19.45 6.79
N SER A 7 52.47 -20.27 5.74
CA SER A 7 51.33 -20.62 4.89
C SER A 7 50.23 -21.40 5.62
N ILE A 8 50.61 -22.27 6.57
CA ILE A 8 49.67 -23.06 7.39
C ILE A 8 49.06 -22.21 8.52
N LEU A 9 49.81 -21.26 9.10
CA LEU A 9 49.34 -20.44 10.22
C LEU A 9 48.62 -19.15 9.80
N LEU A 10 48.90 -18.59 8.61
CA LEU A 10 48.13 -17.46 8.06
C LEU A 10 46.79 -17.88 7.41
N ASN A 11 46.66 -19.12 6.93
CA ASN A 11 45.46 -19.60 6.22
C ASN A 11 44.13 -19.51 7.01
N PRO A 12 44.05 -19.94 8.29
CA PRO A 12 42.76 -19.99 8.98
C PRO A 12 42.20 -18.61 9.34
N PHE A 13 43.08 -17.61 9.53
CA PHE A 13 42.64 -16.24 9.78
C PHE A 13 42.14 -15.55 8.51
N GLU A 14 42.83 -15.74 7.38
CA GLU A 14 42.38 -15.22 6.10
C GLU A 14 41.06 -15.87 5.66
N GLU A 15 40.91 -17.18 5.83
CA GLU A 15 39.65 -17.88 5.55
C GLU A 15 38.50 -17.36 6.42
N ALA A 16 38.74 -17.15 7.72
CA ALA A 16 37.75 -16.60 8.63
C ALA A 16 37.34 -15.16 8.24
N ILE A 17 38.29 -14.33 7.82
CA ILE A 17 38.02 -12.96 7.35
C ILE A 17 37.20 -12.98 6.05
N GLN A 18 37.58 -13.80 5.07
CA GLN A 18 36.85 -13.92 3.81
C GLN A 18 35.44 -14.48 4.02
N LYS A 19 35.31 -15.47 4.90
CA LYS A 19 34.01 -16.02 5.30
C LYS A 19 33.15 -14.94 5.96
N GLY A 20 33.69 -14.20 6.93
CA GLY A 20 32.98 -13.10 7.60
C GLY A 20 32.56 -11.99 6.62
N LYS A 21 33.41 -11.61 5.67
CA LYS A 21 33.06 -10.65 4.60
C LYS A 21 31.91 -11.16 3.72
N ARG A 22 31.94 -12.45 3.33
CA ARG A 22 30.91 -13.06 2.48
C ARG A 22 29.58 -13.20 3.23
N GLU A 23 29.62 -13.67 4.46
CA GLU A 23 28.44 -13.79 5.33
C GLU A 23 27.83 -12.41 5.60
N GLY A 24 28.63 -11.43 6.02
CA GLY A 24 28.16 -10.06 6.24
C GLY A 24 27.55 -9.41 4.99
N ARG A 25 28.14 -9.64 3.81
CA ARG A 25 27.58 -9.18 2.53
C ARG A 25 26.23 -9.83 2.23
N ASN A 26 26.14 -11.16 2.40
CA ASN A 26 24.91 -11.91 2.15
C ASN A 26 23.79 -11.52 3.12
N ASP A 27 24.12 -11.38 4.41
CA ASP A 27 23.18 -10.97 5.45
C ASP A 27 22.71 -9.54 5.22
N GLY A 28 23.62 -8.63 4.86
CA GLY A 28 23.28 -7.25 4.49
C GLY A 28 22.35 -7.18 3.28
N LEU A 29 22.63 -7.96 2.23
CA LEU A 29 21.79 -8.03 1.04
C LEU A 29 20.39 -8.58 1.37
N LYS A 30 20.33 -9.64 2.17
CA LYS A 30 19.08 -10.26 2.60
C LYS A 30 18.25 -9.34 3.49
N ALA A 31 18.87 -8.67 4.45
CA ALA A 31 18.23 -7.70 5.31
C ALA A 31 17.69 -6.52 4.49
N GLY A 32 18.51 -5.94 3.61
CA GLY A 32 18.09 -4.84 2.74
C GLY A 32 16.92 -5.20 1.82
N TYR A 33 16.94 -6.39 1.21
CA TYR A 33 15.82 -6.88 0.41
C TYR A 33 14.54 -7.03 1.24
N ASN A 34 14.64 -7.66 2.41
CA ASN A 34 13.49 -7.90 3.27
C ASN A 34 12.87 -6.59 3.79
N ASP A 35 13.70 -5.66 4.23
CA ASP A 35 13.27 -4.35 4.70
C ASP A 35 12.61 -3.54 3.57
N GLY A 36 13.23 -3.52 2.39
CA GLY A 36 12.66 -2.87 1.21
C GLY A 36 11.31 -3.47 0.81
N TYR A 37 11.21 -4.80 0.80
CA TYR A 37 9.97 -5.52 0.50
C TYR A 37 8.86 -5.19 1.49
N HIS A 38 9.14 -5.24 2.79
CA HIS A 38 8.16 -4.92 3.83
C HIS A 38 7.72 -3.47 3.77
N LEU A 39 8.67 -2.53 3.61
CA LEU A 39 8.37 -1.11 3.49
C LEU A 39 7.48 -0.83 2.27
N GLY A 40 7.81 -1.42 1.12
CA GLY A 40 7.03 -1.30 -0.10
C GLY A 40 5.59 -1.79 0.08
N LYS A 41 5.42 -2.96 0.70
CA LYS A 41 4.09 -3.53 0.98
C LYS A 41 3.26 -2.64 1.89
N VAL A 42 3.85 -2.13 2.98
CA VAL A 42 3.15 -1.22 3.91
C VAL A 42 2.74 0.07 3.19
N LYS A 43 3.64 0.67 2.42
CA LYS A 43 3.35 1.93 1.69
C LYS A 43 2.28 1.74 0.62
N ALA A 44 2.32 0.64 -0.12
CA ALA A 44 1.29 0.32 -1.11
C ALA A 44 -0.09 0.17 -0.46
N LEU A 45 -0.16 -0.50 0.70
CA LEU A 45 -1.40 -0.63 1.46
C LEU A 45 -1.91 0.72 1.97
N GLU A 46 -1.05 1.54 2.57
CA GLU A 46 -1.40 2.89 3.05
C GLU A 46 -2.01 3.75 1.93
N ILE A 47 -1.37 3.77 0.77
CA ILE A 47 -1.84 4.52 -0.41
C ILE A 47 -3.17 3.94 -0.91
N GLY A 48 -3.28 2.62 -1.04
CA GLY A 48 -4.50 1.97 -1.51
C GLY A 48 -5.72 2.25 -0.62
N VAL A 49 -5.54 2.17 0.69
CA VAL A 49 -6.60 2.50 1.67
C VAL A 49 -7.00 3.97 1.57
N GLU A 50 -6.02 4.87 1.46
CA GLU A 50 -6.29 6.29 1.35
C GLU A 50 -7.05 6.65 0.06
N LEU A 51 -6.65 6.10 -1.09
CA LEU A 51 -7.35 6.29 -2.36
C LEU A 51 -8.77 5.72 -2.32
N GLY A 52 -8.94 4.52 -1.75
CA GLY A 52 -10.25 3.90 -1.57
C GLY A 52 -11.19 4.75 -0.71
N TYR A 53 -10.68 5.29 0.39
CA TYR A 53 -11.43 6.21 1.25
C TYR A 53 -11.84 7.49 0.52
N MET A 54 -10.90 8.14 -0.19
CA MET A 54 -11.19 9.36 -0.96
C MET A 54 -12.25 9.10 -2.03
N ARG A 55 -12.17 7.95 -2.72
CA ARG A 55 -13.15 7.54 -3.73
C ARG A 55 -14.53 7.35 -3.10
N ALA A 56 -14.63 6.57 -2.03
CA ALA A 56 -15.91 6.25 -1.39
C ALA A 56 -16.67 7.51 -0.95
N ILE A 57 -15.98 8.44 -0.28
CA ILE A 57 -16.59 9.70 0.16
C ILE A 57 -16.96 10.58 -1.03
N SER A 58 -16.12 10.63 -2.06
CA SER A 58 -16.40 11.45 -3.25
C SER A 58 -17.61 10.93 -4.04
N VAL A 59 -17.79 9.62 -4.13
CA VAL A 59 -18.97 8.99 -4.74
C VAL A 59 -20.23 9.31 -3.92
N SER A 60 -20.19 9.17 -2.59
CA SER A 60 -21.33 9.52 -1.75
C SER A 60 -21.74 10.99 -1.90
N ILE A 61 -20.77 11.92 -1.94
CA ILE A 61 -21.06 13.35 -2.17
C ILE A 61 -21.65 13.56 -3.57
N LEU A 62 -21.15 12.85 -4.58
CA LEU A 62 -21.66 12.94 -5.95
C LEU A 62 -23.12 12.49 -6.03
N ASP A 63 -23.45 11.37 -5.41
CA ASP A 63 -24.82 10.83 -5.37
C ASP A 63 -25.77 11.82 -4.67
N ASP A 64 -25.34 12.41 -3.54
CA ASP A 64 -26.11 13.45 -2.85
C ASP A 64 -26.34 14.67 -3.76
N LEU A 65 -25.31 15.16 -4.46
CA LEU A 65 -25.45 16.31 -5.36
C LEU A 65 -26.33 16.02 -6.58
N LEU A 66 -26.25 14.81 -7.13
CA LEU A 66 -27.12 14.38 -8.24
C LEU A 66 -28.58 14.33 -7.80
N SER A 67 -28.86 13.85 -6.59
CA SER A 67 -30.23 13.83 -6.03
C SER A 67 -30.80 15.24 -5.87
N ILE A 68 -29.99 16.20 -5.41
CA ILE A 68 -30.39 17.62 -5.29
C ILE A 68 -30.66 18.20 -6.68
N SER A 69 -29.77 17.96 -7.64
CA SER A 69 -29.92 18.47 -9.01
C SER A 69 -31.15 17.91 -9.72
N ALA A 70 -31.58 16.68 -9.43
CA ALA A 70 -32.78 16.09 -10.02
C ALA A 70 -34.07 16.71 -9.45
N ASN A 71 -34.07 17.04 -8.15
CA ASN A 71 -35.21 17.64 -7.47
C ASN A 71 -35.43 19.10 -7.89
N GLU A 72 -34.37 19.88 -8.09
CA GLU A 72 -34.47 21.28 -8.55
C GLU A 72 -35.09 21.40 -9.96
N ASN A 73 -34.89 20.39 -10.82
CA ASN A 73 -35.51 20.37 -12.15
C ASN A 73 -37.02 20.06 -12.13
N SER A 74 -37.54 19.46 -11.05
CA SER A 74 -38.95 19.05 -10.95
C SER A 74 -39.87 20.14 -10.36
N GLN A 75 -39.33 21.19 -9.73
CA GLN A 75 -40.11 22.27 -9.11
C GLN A 75 -40.41 23.46 -10.05
N CYS A 76 -40.41 23.26 -11.36
CA CYS A 76 -40.78 24.30 -12.33
C CYS A 76 -42.31 24.38 -12.50
N THR A 77 -43.03 24.88 -11.48
CA THR A 77 -44.42 25.35 -11.67
C THR A 77 -44.44 26.79 -12.18
N PRO A 78 -45.37 27.20 -13.07
CA PRO A 78 -45.20 28.39 -13.91
C PRO A 78 -45.48 29.75 -13.25
N VAL A 79 -45.58 29.85 -11.91
CA VAL A 79 -46.28 30.99 -11.28
C VAL A 79 -45.38 31.99 -10.53
N GLU A 80 -44.08 31.76 -10.36
CA GLU A 80 -43.27 32.65 -9.49
C GLU A 80 -42.39 33.71 -10.18
N ASN A 81 -42.40 34.88 -9.54
CA ASN A 81 -41.73 36.14 -9.82
C ASN A 81 -40.35 36.07 -10.51
N LYS A 82 -40.13 36.95 -11.50
CA LYS A 82 -38.89 37.10 -12.28
C LYS A 82 -37.61 37.18 -11.43
N ASN A 83 -37.68 37.77 -10.23
CA ASN A 83 -36.52 37.94 -9.35
C ASN A 83 -36.04 36.63 -8.69
N ASN A 84 -36.91 35.61 -8.55
CA ASN A 84 -36.53 34.31 -7.99
C ASN A 84 -35.83 33.41 -9.02
N ARG A 85 -36.05 33.67 -10.31
CA ARG A 85 -35.55 32.83 -11.41
C ARG A 85 -34.04 32.94 -11.59
N GLU A 86 -33.48 34.14 -11.44
CA GLU A 86 -32.02 34.38 -11.55
C GLU A 86 -31.25 33.78 -10.36
N MET A 87 -31.82 33.81 -9.16
CA MET A 87 -31.18 33.22 -7.97
C MET A 87 -31.14 31.68 -8.05
N SER A 88 -32.19 31.07 -8.60
CA SER A 88 -32.27 29.62 -8.82
C SER A 88 -31.28 29.14 -9.90
N GLN A 89 -31.12 29.88 -10.99
CA GLN A 89 -30.15 29.53 -12.04
C GLN A 89 -28.69 29.57 -11.54
N ASN A 90 -28.36 30.56 -10.70
CA ASN A 90 -27.03 30.66 -10.09
C ASN A 90 -26.73 29.52 -9.10
N SER A 91 -27.75 28.95 -8.43
CA SER A 91 -27.60 27.78 -7.56
C SER A 91 -27.28 26.53 -8.38
N PHE A 92 -28.06 26.29 -9.43
CA PHE A 92 -27.91 25.14 -10.30
C PHE A 92 -26.53 25.10 -10.98
N GLU A 93 -26.06 26.24 -11.51
CA GLU A 93 -24.73 26.32 -12.13
C GLU A 93 -23.60 26.02 -11.13
N LYS A 94 -23.76 26.44 -9.86
CA LYS A 94 -22.80 26.10 -8.79
C LYS A 94 -22.80 24.60 -8.48
N ILE A 95 -23.96 23.95 -8.49
CA ILE A 95 -24.09 22.51 -8.27
C ILE A 95 -23.43 21.75 -9.43
N GLN A 96 -23.71 22.12 -10.68
CA GLN A 96 -23.08 21.52 -11.87
C GLN A 96 -21.55 21.65 -11.85
N LYS A 97 -21.02 22.82 -11.50
CA LYS A 97 -19.57 23.02 -11.33
C LYS A 97 -18.98 22.18 -10.20
N ARG A 98 -19.75 21.84 -9.15
CA ARG A 98 -19.29 20.92 -8.09
C ARG A 98 -19.26 19.48 -8.58
N ILE A 99 -20.32 19.03 -9.25
CA ILE A 99 -20.44 17.70 -9.85
C ILE A 99 -19.24 17.45 -10.78
N GLN A 100 -18.97 18.38 -11.71
CA GLN A 100 -17.86 18.24 -12.65
C GLN A 100 -16.51 18.10 -11.94
N ARG A 101 -16.26 18.91 -10.91
CA ARG A 101 -14.99 18.87 -10.16
C ARG A 101 -14.80 17.57 -9.39
N ILE A 102 -15.88 16.97 -8.87
CA ILE A 102 -15.83 15.66 -8.22
C ILE A 102 -15.58 14.56 -9.26
N GLN A 103 -16.22 14.60 -10.41
CA GLN A 103 -15.97 13.66 -11.50
C GLN A 103 -14.51 13.72 -11.99
N ASP A 104 -13.97 14.93 -12.19
CA ASP A 104 -12.57 15.10 -12.59
C ASP A 104 -11.59 14.62 -11.52
N PHE A 105 -11.97 14.74 -10.24
CA PHE A 105 -11.20 14.19 -9.12
C PHE A 105 -11.24 12.65 -9.12
N LEU A 106 -12.41 12.05 -9.33
CA LEU A 106 -12.56 10.59 -9.41
C LEU A 106 -11.74 10.00 -10.56
N LYS A 107 -11.74 10.65 -11.74
CA LYS A 107 -10.86 10.25 -12.85
C LYS A 107 -9.39 10.26 -12.44
N GLN A 108 -8.94 11.27 -11.69
CA GLN A 108 -7.53 11.30 -11.24
C GLN A 108 -7.19 10.19 -10.25
N ILE A 109 -8.15 9.73 -9.45
CA ILE A 109 -7.98 8.54 -8.60
C ILE A 109 -7.93 7.27 -9.45
N GLU A 110 -8.78 7.16 -10.48
CA GLU A 110 -8.82 6.00 -11.38
C GLU A 110 -7.55 5.88 -12.23
N PHE A 111 -7.00 7.01 -12.70
CA PHE A 111 -5.71 7.10 -13.39
C PHE A 111 -4.53 7.21 -12.43
N PHE A 112 -4.67 6.75 -11.19
CA PHE A 112 -3.52 6.59 -10.31
C PHE A 112 -2.63 5.45 -10.84
N PRO A 113 -1.29 5.58 -10.84
CA PRO A 113 -0.43 4.60 -11.49
C PRO A 113 -0.62 3.22 -10.86
N SER A 114 -0.63 2.18 -11.70
CA SER A 114 -0.70 0.81 -11.20
C SER A 114 0.61 0.45 -10.45
N PRO A 115 0.59 -0.53 -9.54
CA PRO A 115 1.83 -1.01 -8.92
C PRO A 115 2.91 -1.33 -9.95
N ASP A 116 2.55 -1.93 -11.08
CA ASP A 116 3.49 -2.26 -12.15
C ASP A 116 4.11 -1.00 -12.76
N ASP A 117 3.33 0.07 -12.99
CA ASP A 117 3.85 1.36 -13.46
C ASP A 117 4.80 2.02 -12.44
N LEU A 118 4.56 1.80 -11.15
CA LEU A 118 5.38 2.39 -10.08
C LEU A 118 6.75 1.71 -9.94
N PHE A 119 6.81 0.40 -10.16
CA PHE A 119 8.02 -0.39 -9.91
C PHE A 119 8.78 -0.76 -11.20
N CYS A 120 8.16 -0.74 -12.38
CA CYS A 120 8.83 -1.08 -13.64
C CYS A 120 9.68 0.05 -14.21
N SER A 121 9.36 1.32 -13.92
CA SER A 121 10.13 2.47 -14.44
C SER A 121 11.56 2.58 -13.90
N SER A 122 11.89 1.86 -12.83
CA SER A 122 13.21 1.94 -12.16
C SER A 122 14.24 0.94 -12.68
N ASN A 123 13.85 -0.06 -13.48
CA ASN A 123 14.75 -1.17 -13.85
C ASN A 123 15.52 -0.95 -15.16
N GLN A 124 15.32 0.16 -15.88
CA GLN A 124 16.01 0.37 -17.17
C GLN A 124 17.31 1.19 -17.09
N ASP A 125 17.56 1.98 -16.05
CA ASP A 125 18.67 2.95 -16.08
C ASP A 125 19.86 2.65 -15.15
N HIS A 126 19.83 1.54 -14.41
CA HIS A 126 20.98 1.10 -13.62
C HIS A 126 21.38 -0.34 -13.94
N LYS A 127 21.78 -0.56 -15.20
CA LYS A 127 22.83 -1.53 -15.50
C LYS A 127 24.14 -0.97 -14.93
N VAL A 128 24.27 -0.97 -13.60
CA VAL A 128 25.57 -0.84 -12.95
C VAL A 128 26.32 -2.08 -13.38
N GLU A 129 27.19 -1.92 -14.36
CA GLU A 129 28.24 -2.88 -14.65
C GLU A 129 29.07 -2.97 -13.37
N SER A 130 28.70 -3.90 -12.51
CA SER A 130 29.54 -4.37 -11.41
C SER A 130 30.73 -5.08 -12.04
N SER A 131 31.66 -4.27 -12.54
CA SER A 131 33.04 -4.62 -12.83
C SER A 131 33.65 -5.06 -11.51
N SER A 132 33.73 -6.37 -11.31
CA SER A 132 34.61 -7.00 -10.34
C SER A 132 36.05 -6.66 -10.72
N ASN A 133 36.58 -5.56 -10.21
CA ASN A 133 38.01 -5.34 -10.14
C ASN A 133 38.44 -5.68 -8.72
N ASP A 134 38.99 -6.88 -8.58
CA ASP A 134 39.95 -7.18 -7.54
C ASP A 134 41.15 -6.21 -7.72
N ASP A 135 41.65 -5.72 -6.58
CA ASP A 135 42.96 -5.12 -6.36
C ASP A 135 43.36 -3.91 -7.23
N GLU A 136 43.31 -2.71 -6.64
CA GLU A 136 44.53 -1.95 -6.31
C GLU A 136 44.23 -0.62 -5.60
N ASP A 137 45.00 -0.40 -4.54
CA ASP A 137 45.15 0.80 -3.73
C ASP A 137 45.61 2.01 -4.58
N LYS A 138 44.70 2.88 -4.99
CA LYS A 138 45.03 4.25 -5.44
C LYS A 138 43.98 5.28 -5.00
N SER A 139 44.38 6.05 -4.01
CA SER A 139 43.87 7.40 -3.74
C SER A 139 44.03 8.29 -4.96
N GLN A 140 42.93 8.66 -5.64
CA GLN A 140 42.92 9.87 -6.47
C GLN A 140 41.51 10.40 -6.79
N ASP A 141 41.37 11.68 -6.48
CA ASP A 141 40.50 12.73 -7.00
C ASP A 141 38.98 12.53 -7.11
N MET A 142 38.30 13.26 -6.23
CA MET A 142 36.90 13.63 -6.32
C MET A 142 36.65 14.54 -7.51
N ASN A 143 36.17 13.99 -8.62
CA ASN A 143 35.53 14.77 -9.66
C ASN A 143 34.01 14.64 -9.53
N GLN A 144 33.40 15.64 -8.89
CA GLN A 144 31.96 15.81 -8.77
C GLN A 144 31.39 16.24 -10.13
N ASN A 145 31.20 15.29 -11.03
CA ASN A 145 30.25 15.50 -12.11
C ASN A 145 28.85 15.28 -11.54
N GLU A 146 28.16 16.38 -11.27
CA GLU A 146 26.70 16.45 -11.09
C GLU A 146 26.04 15.80 -12.31
N VAL A 147 25.72 14.51 -12.17
CA VAL A 147 24.71 13.87 -13.00
C VAL A 147 23.38 14.41 -12.50
N GLU A 148 22.86 15.45 -13.15
CA GLU A 148 21.48 15.85 -12.92
C GLU A 148 20.56 14.65 -13.17
N PRO A 149 19.79 14.20 -12.17
CA PRO A 149 18.84 13.14 -12.38
C PRO A 149 17.68 13.71 -13.21
N VAL A 150 17.64 13.36 -14.50
CA VAL A 150 16.46 13.54 -15.36
C VAL A 150 15.35 12.65 -14.82
N SER A 151 14.73 13.10 -13.73
CA SER A 151 13.68 12.42 -13.00
C SER A 151 12.33 12.73 -13.64
N SER A 152 12.09 12.11 -14.80
CA SER A 152 10.72 11.83 -15.26
C SER A 152 10.06 10.71 -14.43
N SER A 153 10.71 10.27 -13.34
CA SER A 153 10.12 9.38 -12.35
C SER A 153 8.88 10.04 -11.76
N ILE A 154 7.73 9.42 -11.96
CA ILE A 154 6.45 9.84 -11.40
C ILE A 154 6.61 9.99 -9.88
N ASP A 155 6.64 11.23 -9.38
CA ASP A 155 6.70 11.49 -7.95
C ASP A 155 5.32 11.17 -7.34
N ILE A 156 5.20 9.94 -6.86
CA ILE A 156 4.01 9.39 -6.20
C ILE A 156 3.62 10.26 -5.00
N ALA A 157 4.62 10.74 -4.25
CA ALA A 157 4.37 11.55 -3.07
C ALA A 157 3.73 12.88 -3.47
N GLN A 158 4.23 13.53 -4.52
CA GLN A 158 3.59 14.74 -5.07
C GLN A 158 2.19 14.46 -5.62
N LYS A 159 1.99 13.36 -6.36
CA LYS A 159 0.65 13.01 -6.89
C LYS A 159 -0.35 12.78 -5.76
N MET A 160 0.05 12.06 -4.70
CA MET A 160 -0.76 11.87 -3.50
C MET A 160 -1.03 13.18 -2.76
N GLN A 161 -0.05 14.06 -2.60
CA GLN A 161 -0.26 15.38 -1.99
C GLN A 161 -1.27 16.22 -2.77
N ARG A 162 -1.19 16.22 -4.10
CA ARG A 162 -2.17 16.92 -4.95
C ARG A 162 -3.58 16.34 -4.78
N LEU A 163 -3.72 15.01 -4.72
CA LEU A 163 -5.00 14.37 -4.45
C LEU A 163 -5.55 14.75 -3.07
N ARG A 164 -4.72 14.70 -2.02
CA ARG A 164 -5.09 15.13 -0.66
C ARG A 164 -5.60 16.57 -0.62
N ALA A 165 -4.90 17.49 -1.30
CA ALA A 165 -5.28 18.89 -1.37
C ALA A 165 -6.63 19.10 -2.08
N LYS A 166 -6.84 18.42 -3.22
CA LYS A 166 -8.12 18.44 -3.95
C LYS A 166 -9.26 17.84 -3.13
N PHE A 167 -9.04 16.70 -2.50
CA PHE A 167 -10.00 16.04 -1.64
C PHE A 167 -10.42 16.94 -0.46
N LYS A 168 -9.46 17.56 0.22
CA LYS A 168 -9.74 18.51 1.30
C LYS A 168 -10.60 19.68 0.83
N THR A 169 -10.35 20.18 -0.37
CA THR A 169 -11.15 21.25 -0.98
C THR A 169 -12.59 20.80 -1.23
N ILE A 170 -12.79 19.57 -1.73
CA ILE A 170 -14.13 18.98 -1.93
C ILE A 170 -14.86 18.88 -0.58
N LEU A 171 -14.20 18.34 0.45
CA LEU A 171 -14.78 18.22 1.79
C LEU A 171 -15.25 19.55 2.37
N VAL A 172 -14.43 20.59 2.27
CA VAL A 172 -14.77 21.95 2.76
C VAL A 172 -16.00 22.48 2.02
N GLN A 173 -16.06 22.30 0.70
CA GLN A 173 -17.19 22.78 -0.10
C GLN A 173 -18.50 22.01 0.12
N SER A 174 -18.39 20.74 0.50
CA SER A 174 -19.50 19.89 0.92
C SER A 174 -19.88 20.09 2.38
N LYS A 175 -19.25 21.03 3.10
CA LYS A 175 -19.47 21.30 4.53
C LYS A 175 -19.16 20.09 5.44
N LEU A 176 -18.19 19.26 5.03
CA LEU A 176 -17.70 18.09 5.78
C LEU A 176 -16.22 18.25 6.22
N PRO A 177 -15.84 19.33 6.92
CA PRO A 177 -14.42 19.64 7.17
C PRO A 177 -13.72 18.66 8.13
N ASN A 178 -14.47 17.89 8.92
CA ASN A 178 -13.94 17.02 9.98
C ASN A 178 -13.88 15.54 9.60
N PHE A 179 -14.07 15.21 8.32
CA PHE A 179 -13.99 13.83 7.83
C PHE A 179 -12.53 13.45 7.55
N THR A 180 -11.90 12.76 8.49
CA THR A 180 -10.52 12.26 8.34
C THR A 180 -10.48 10.75 8.48
N LEU A 181 -9.68 10.09 7.64
CA LEU A 181 -9.51 8.63 7.68
C LEU A 181 -9.08 8.16 9.07
N LYS A 182 -8.17 8.88 9.72
CA LYS A 182 -7.71 8.59 11.09
C LYS A 182 -8.87 8.54 12.10
N LYS A 183 -9.83 9.45 12.00
CA LYS A 183 -11.00 9.48 12.88
C LYS A 183 -11.88 8.25 12.66
N VAL A 184 -12.16 7.91 11.40
CA VAL A 184 -12.94 6.73 11.02
C VAL A 184 -12.27 5.44 11.50
N MET A 185 -10.95 5.32 11.35
CA MET A 185 -10.20 4.15 11.82
C MET A 185 -10.23 4.04 13.34
N ASN A 186 -10.04 5.14 14.07
CA ASN A 186 -10.06 5.13 15.53
C ASN A 186 -11.45 4.78 16.10
N GLU A 187 -12.53 5.24 15.48
CA GLU A 187 -13.90 4.90 15.89
C GLU A 187 -14.17 3.40 15.75
N ASN A 188 -13.68 2.77 14.68
CA ASN A 188 -13.84 1.32 14.45
C ASN A 188 -12.95 0.46 15.36
N ILE A 189 -11.78 0.95 15.77
CA ILE A 189 -10.92 0.25 16.74
C ILE A 189 -11.52 0.31 18.15
N SER A 190 -12.22 1.40 18.49
CA SER A 190 -12.85 1.59 19.81
C SER A 190 -14.13 0.77 20.02
N LYS A 191 -14.73 0.25 18.95
CA LYS A 191 -15.86 -0.69 19.01
C LYS A 191 -15.32 -2.09 18.78
N PRO A 192 -14.95 -2.86 19.83
CA PRO A 192 -14.69 -4.27 19.63
C PRO A 192 -15.94 -4.90 18.99
N SER A 193 -15.73 -5.47 17.82
CA SER A 193 -16.75 -6.20 17.09
C SER A 193 -17.37 -7.24 18.03
N SER A 194 -18.61 -6.99 18.46
CA SER A 194 -19.44 -7.92 19.22
C SER A 194 -19.76 -9.21 18.42
N ALA A 195 -19.23 -9.37 17.21
CA ALA A 195 -19.51 -10.49 16.32
C ALA A 195 -18.56 -11.69 16.48
N MET A 196 -17.60 -11.68 17.41
CA MET A 196 -16.73 -12.84 17.67
C MET A 196 -17.13 -13.69 18.89
N SER A 197 -18.24 -13.38 19.57
CA SER A 197 -18.67 -14.15 20.76
C SER A 197 -19.70 -15.26 20.51
N GLU A 198 -20.15 -15.50 19.27
CA GLU A 198 -21.19 -16.50 18.98
C GLU A 198 -20.68 -17.81 18.35
N MET A 199 -19.37 -17.99 18.15
CA MET A 199 -18.83 -19.22 17.53
C MET A 199 -18.34 -20.29 18.53
N SER A 200 -18.61 -20.16 19.83
CA SER A 200 -18.12 -21.09 20.86
C SER A 200 -19.20 -21.87 21.63
N LEU A 201 -20.46 -21.88 21.17
CA LEU A 201 -21.58 -22.55 21.86
C LEU A 201 -22.50 -23.30 20.87
N SER A 202 -22.00 -24.30 20.15
CA SER A 202 -22.88 -25.28 19.48
C SER A 202 -22.36 -26.71 19.36
N GLU A 203 -21.32 -27.10 20.10
CA GLU A 203 -20.75 -28.46 20.00
C GLU A 203 -20.84 -29.24 21.33
N LYS A 204 -22.03 -29.27 21.94
CA LYS A 204 -22.39 -30.25 22.97
C LYS A 204 -23.89 -30.55 22.96
N ALA A 205 -24.33 -31.39 22.03
CA ALA A 205 -25.45 -32.31 22.22
C ALA A 205 -25.66 -33.11 20.93
N THR A 206 -25.20 -34.35 20.88
CA THR A 206 -26.00 -35.51 20.41
C THR A 206 -25.18 -36.80 20.52
N GLU A 207 -25.66 -37.66 21.41
CA GLU A 207 -25.83 -39.11 21.23
C GLU A 207 -24.60 -39.94 20.81
N GLY A 208 -24.06 -40.83 21.64
CA GLY A 208 -24.85 -41.87 22.29
C GLY A 208 -25.15 -42.99 21.29
N ASN A 209 -24.14 -43.75 20.86
CA ASN A 209 -24.41 -45.11 20.41
C ASN A 209 -23.29 -46.07 20.78
N LYS A 210 -23.69 -47.10 21.52
CA LYS A 210 -22.89 -48.15 22.15
C LYS A 210 -22.96 -49.36 21.23
N VAL A 211 -21.84 -49.78 20.63
CA VAL A 211 -21.70 -51.14 20.10
C VAL A 211 -20.35 -51.70 20.54
N THR A 212 -20.46 -52.74 21.35
CA THR A 212 -19.38 -53.60 21.84
C THR A 212 -19.18 -54.76 20.87
N MET A 213 -17.96 -54.95 20.35
CA MET A 213 -17.36 -56.23 19.91
C MET A 213 -15.83 -56.00 19.97
N ARG A 214 -15.04 -56.62 20.88
CA ARG A 214 -14.39 -57.95 20.74
C ARG A 214 -13.82 -58.18 19.32
N ASN A 215 -12.60 -58.60 19.05
CA ASN A 215 -11.55 -59.27 19.82
C ASN A 215 -10.29 -59.36 18.91
N GLU A 216 -9.10 -59.54 19.50
CA GLU A 216 -7.94 -60.30 18.94
C GLU A 216 -7.31 -59.89 17.58
N ASN A 217 -6.08 -59.35 17.58
CA ASN A 217 -4.85 -60.17 17.46
C ASN A 217 -3.56 -59.34 17.25
N ASN A 218 -2.54 -59.81 17.97
CA ASN A 218 -1.11 -59.55 17.78
C ASN A 218 -0.65 -59.70 16.33
N SER A 219 0.31 -58.87 15.90
CA SER A 219 1.60 -59.38 15.39
C SER A 219 2.60 -58.24 15.28
N VAL A 220 3.61 -58.30 16.15
CA VAL A 220 4.92 -57.68 15.97
C VAL A 220 5.59 -58.37 14.77
N HIS A 221 6.22 -57.59 13.89
CA HIS A 221 7.35 -58.11 13.12
C HIS A 221 8.37 -57.00 12.91
N ASP A 222 9.41 -57.06 13.74
CA ASP A 222 10.76 -56.64 13.40
C ASP A 222 11.22 -57.36 12.14
N ASN A 223 11.99 -56.67 11.30
CA ASN A 223 13.02 -57.27 10.46
C ASN A 223 14.12 -56.24 10.19
N GLU A 224 15.25 -56.49 10.85
CA GLU A 224 16.60 -56.09 10.43
C GLU A 224 16.89 -56.63 9.03
N TRP A 225 17.56 -55.83 8.19
CA TRP A 225 18.69 -56.20 7.32
C TRP A 225 19.50 -54.92 7.04
#